data_AF-A0A397TWS6-F1
#
_entry.id   AF-A0A397TWS6-F1
#
_cell.length_a   1.000
_cell.length_b   1.000
_cell.length_c   1.000
_cell.angle_alpha   90.00
_cell.angle_beta   90.00
_cell.angle_gamma   90.00
#
_symmetry.space_group_name_H-M   'P 1'
#
loop_
_entity.id
_entity.type
_entity.pdbx_description
1 polymer ?
#
loop_
_entity_poly.entity_id
_entity_poly.type
_entity_poly.pdbx_seq_one_letter_code
_entity_poly.pdbx_strand_id
1 'polypeptide(L)' 'DPAIKKCYNSASEIGLQDSAKYFLDNVSRFGKDDYLPTDKDILQARIRTVGVAEHKFEIADVIYK' A
#
# COMPACT_ATOMS: atom_id res chain seq x y z
N ASP A 1 -19.60 0.74 -11.24
CA ASP A 1 -20.12 2.02 -11.76
C ASP A 1 -19.26 2.54 -12.90
N PRO A 2 -19.82 2.88 -14.06
CA PRO A 2 -19.08 3.43 -15.20
C PRO A 2 -18.49 4.83 -14.93
N ALA A 3 -19.10 5.66 -14.08
CA ALA A 3 -18.58 6.99 -13.76
C ALA A 3 -17.31 6.91 -12.90
N ILE A 4 -17.30 6.02 -11.91
CA ILE A 4 -16.13 5.78 -11.04
C ILE A 4 -14.93 5.27 -11.85
N LYS A 5 -15.17 4.36 -12.80
CA LYS A 5 -14.11 3.84 -13.70
C LYS A 5 -13.54 4.93 -14.60
N LYS A 6 -14.37 5.87 -15.06
CA LYS A 6 -13.92 7.00 -15.87
C LYS A 6 -13.04 7.96 -15.07
N CYS A 7 -13.43 8.29 -13.84
CA CYS A 7 -12.61 9.10 -12.92
C CYS A 7 -11.29 8.40 -12.56
N TYR A 8 -11.31 7.08 -12.39
CA TYR A 8 -10.09 6.30 -12.15
C TYR A 8 -9.13 6.32 -13.34
N ASN A 9 -9.63 6.36 -14.59
CA ASN A 9 -8.74 6.48 -15.75
C ASN A 9 -8.06 7.87 -15.85
N SER A 10 -8.69 8.92 -15.28
CA SER A 10 -8.09 10.24 -15.07
C SER A 10 -7.38 10.36 -13.71
N ALA A 11 -7.04 9.25 -13.06
CA ALA A 11 -6.38 9.21 -11.75
C ALA A 11 -5.15 10.12 -11.64
N SER A 12 -4.37 10.23 -12.72
CA SER A 12 -3.18 11.08 -12.77
C SER A 12 -3.50 12.57 -12.69
N GLU A 13 -4.69 13.01 -13.15
CA GLU A 13 -5.11 14.42 -13.14
C GLU A 13 -5.61 14.86 -11.77
N ILE A 14 -6.13 13.92 -10.97
CA ILE A 14 -6.70 14.16 -9.64
C ILE A 14 -5.74 13.81 -8.49
N GLY A 15 -4.51 13.40 -8.81
CA GLY A 15 -3.52 13.00 -7.81
C GLY A 15 -3.91 11.75 -7.03
N LEU A 16 -4.61 10.80 -7.68
CA LEU A 16 -4.97 9.55 -7.05
C LEU A 16 -3.73 8.72 -6.75
N GLN A 17 -3.71 8.06 -5.60
CA GLN A 17 -2.58 7.25 -5.18
C GLN A 17 -2.48 5.96 -6.00
N ASP A 18 -1.27 5.56 -6.39
CA ASP A 18 -1.06 4.34 -7.21
C ASP A 18 -1.58 3.07 -6.51
N SER A 19 -1.51 3.02 -5.17
CA SER A 19 -2.05 1.92 -4.38
C SER A 19 -3.57 1.94 -4.23
N ALA A 20 -4.27 2.98 -4.71
CA ALA A 20 -5.73 3.08 -4.61
C ALA A 20 -6.44 1.90 -5.27
N LYS A 21 -5.95 1.44 -6.43
CA LYS A 21 -6.51 0.26 -7.12
C LYS A 21 -6.48 -0.97 -6.22
N TYR A 22 -5.33 -1.22 -5.61
CA TYR A 22 -5.11 -2.37 -4.75
C TYR A 22 -6.06 -2.36 -3.54
N PHE A 23 -6.26 -1.19 -2.93
CA PHE A 23 -7.17 -1.06 -1.80
C PHE A 23 -8.65 -1.19 -2.21
N LEU A 24 -9.04 -0.58 -3.32
CA LEU A 24 -10.41 -0.63 -3.83
C LEU A 24 -10.81 -2.03 -4.30
N ASP A 25 -9.90 -2.75 -4.98
CA ASP A 25 -10.14 -4.12 -5.44
C ASP A 25 -10.25 -5.11 -4.27
N ASN A 26 -9.59 -4.83 -3.14
CA ASN A 26 -9.59 -5.68 -1.94
C ASN A 26 -10.47 -5.16 -0.80
N VAL A 27 -11.33 -4.17 -1.06
CA VAL A 27 -12.17 -3.51 -0.04
C VAL A 27 -13.00 -4.49 0.79
N SER A 28 -13.53 -5.54 0.15
CA SER A 28 -14.32 -6.58 0.81
C SER A 28 -13.51 -7.41 1.81
N ARG A 29 -12.18 -7.47 1.66
CA ARG A 29 -11.30 -8.15 2.63
C ARG A 29 -10.99 -7.26 3.82
N PHE A 30 -10.76 -5.97 3.60
CA PHE A 30 -10.48 -5.01 4.68
C PHE A 30 -11.67 -4.78 5.59
N GLY A 31 -12.89 -4.96 5.09
CA GLY A 31 -14.13 -4.80 5.87
C GLY A 31 -14.55 -6.01 6.70
N LYS A 32 -13.75 -7.09 6.76
CA LYS A 32 -14.06 -8.26 7.59
C LYS A 32 -13.55 -8.07 9.02
N ASP A 33 -14.29 -8.58 10.00
CA ASP A 33 -13.90 -8.52 11.42
C ASP A 33 -12.62 -9.32 11.74
N ASP A 34 -12.28 -10.31 10.91
CA ASP A 34 -11.09 -11.16 11.04
C ASP A 34 -9.91 -10.69 10.17
N TYR A 35 -9.95 -9.46 9.65
CA TYR A 35 -8.90 -8.95 8.77
C TYR A 35 -7.54 -8.86 9.48
N LEU A 36 -6.56 -9.61 8.96
CA LEU A 36 -5.15 -9.48 9.31
C LEU A 36 -4.38 -8.91 8.09
N PRO A 37 -3.60 -7.81 8.27
CA PRO A 37 -2.79 -7.27 7.19
C PRO A 37 -1.75 -8.27 6.69
N THR A 38 -1.63 -8.36 5.37
CA THR A 38 -0.56 -9.12 4.70
C THR A 38 0.65 -8.23 4.46
N ASP A 39 1.82 -8.82 4.22
CA ASP A 39 3.03 -8.06 3.85
C ASP A 39 2.78 -7.15 2.65
N LYS A 40 1.97 -7.60 1.69
CA LYS A 40 1.58 -6.79 0.53
C LYS A 40 0.74 -5.57 0.91
N ASP A 41 -0.14 -5.70 1.91
CA ASP A 41 -0.91 -4.57 2.44
C ASP A 41 0.00 -3.54 3.10
N ILE A 42 0.97 -4.03 3.87
CA ILE A 42 1.95 -3.19 4.57
C ILE A 42 2.82 -2.44 3.55
N LEU A 43 3.29 -3.11 2.50
CA LEU A 43 4.09 -2.50 1.44
C LEU A 43 3.32 -1.48 0.58
N GLN A 44 2.01 -1.70 0.37
CA GLN A 44 1.15 -0.81 -0.41
C GLN A 44 0.60 0.36 0.43
N ALA A 45 0.62 0.23 1.77
CA ALA A 45 0.21 1.26 2.70
C ALA A 45 1.20 2.42 2.67
N ARG A 46 0.70 3.60 2.34
CA ARG A 46 1.51 4.83 2.39
C ARG A 46 1.53 5.35 3.82
N ILE A 47 2.51 4.90 4.59
CA ILE A 47 2.81 5.46 5.90
C ILE A 47 3.81 6.59 5.70
N ARG A 48 3.46 7.80 6.14
CA ARG A 48 4.41 8.92 6.12
C ARG A 48 5.56 8.57 7.07
N THR A 49 6.79 8.59 6.57
CA THR A 49 7.97 8.41 7.42
C THR A 49 8.04 9.58 8.41
N VAL A 50 8.13 9.25 9.70
CA VAL A 50 8.35 10.23 10.77
C VAL A 50 9.72 9.93 11.36
N GLY A 51 10.70 10.79 11.08
CA GLY A 51 12.07 10.62 11.57
C GLY A 51 12.88 9.59 10.77
N VAL A 52 14.02 9.18 11.36
CA VAL A 52 14.95 8.21 10.77
C VAL A 52 14.67 6.84 11.37
N ALA A 53 14.37 5.86 10.52
CA ALA A 53 14.26 4.45 10.90
C ALA A 53 15.48 3.69 10.35
N GLU A 54 16.29 3.10 11.23
CA GLU A 54 17.40 2.21 10.84
C GLU A 54 16.95 0.76 10.91
N HIS A 55 17.16 0.01 9.82
CA HIS A 55 16.96 -1.43 9.78
C HIS A 55 18.27 -2.12 9.41
N LYS A 56 18.79 -2.97 10.30
CA LYS A 56 20.00 -3.76 10.06
C LYS A 56 19.61 -5.15 9.59
N PHE A 57 20.14 -5.57 8.45
CA PHE A 57 19.89 -6.90 7.91
C PHE A 57 21.19 -7.67 7.80
N GLU A 58 21.18 -8.94 8.21
CA GLU A 58 22.31 -9.84 8.08
C GLU A 58 22.02 -10.82 6.95
N ILE A 59 22.85 -10.81 5.91
CA ILE A 59 22.73 -11.72 4.76
C ILE A 59 24.09 -12.39 4.59
N ALA A 60 24.13 -13.71 4.79
CA ALA A 60 25.32 -14.54 4.59
C ALA A 60 26.60 -14.00 5.29
N ASP A 61 26.53 -13.79 6.61
CA ASP A 61 27.60 -13.23 7.47
C ASP A 61 28.04 -11.79 7.14
N VAL A 62 27.29 -11.08 6.27
CA VAL A 62 27.51 -9.67 5.98
C VAL A 62 26.35 -8.85 6.54
N ILE A 63 26.68 -7.93 7.45
CA ILE A 63 25.72 -6.98 8.02
C ILE A 63 25.61 -5.77 7.09
N TYR A 64 24.43 -5.57 6.52
CA TYR A 64 24.06 -4.38 5.75
C TYR A 64 23.45 -3.35 6.71
N LYS A 65 24.06 -2.16 6.74
CA LYS A 65 23.59 -0.99 7.49
C LYS A 65 22.80 -0.06 6.60
#